data_AF-A0A3D5CKN9-F1
#
_entry.id   AF-A0A3D5CKN9-F1
#
_cell.length_a   1.000
_cell.length_b   1.000
_cell.length_c   1.000
_cell.angle_alpha   90.00
_cell.angle_beta   90.00
_cell.angle_gamma   90.00
#
_symmetry.space_group_name_H-M   'P 1'
#
loop_
_entity.id
_entity.type
_entity.pdbx_description
1 polymer ?
#
loop_
_entity_poly.entity_id
_entity_poly.type
_entity_poly.pdbx_seq_one_letter_code
_entity_poly.pdbx_strand_id
1 'polypeptide(L)' 'MKRYLIVGLGNPGQEYARQRHNVGFMILDAISRKHNV' A
#
# COMPACT_ATOMS: atom_id res chain seq x y z
N MET A 1 10.07 -12.80 -19.42
CA MET A 1 9.00 -12.63 -18.41
C MET A 1 8.83 -11.16 -18.08
N LYS A 2 7.59 -10.67 -17.97
CA LYS A 2 7.33 -9.31 -17.47
C LYS A 2 7.36 -9.33 -15.94
N ARG A 3 8.11 -8.41 -15.35
CA ARG A 3 8.12 -8.13 -13.92
C ARG A 3 7.45 -6.78 -13.72
N TYR A 4 6.61 -6.69 -12.70
CA TYR A 4 5.92 -5.45 -12.34
C TYR A 4 6.47 -4.95 -11.00
N LEU A 5 6.58 -3.64 -10.86
CA LEU A 5 6.80 -2.96 -9.60
C LEU A 5 5.54 -2.16 -9.29
N ILE A 6 4.89 -2.49 -8.19
CA ILE A 6 3.71 -1.78 -7.69
C ILE A 6 4.16 -0.96 -6.48
N VAL A 7 3.87 0.34 -6.47
CA VAL A 7 4.29 1.26 -5.41
C VAL A 7 3.07 2.01 -4.88
N GLY A 8 2.96 2.09 -3.56
CA GLY A 8 1.98 2.89 -2.85
C GLY A 8 2.68 4.06 -2.18
N LEU A 9 2.20 5.29 -2.42
CA LEU A 9 2.70 6.48 -1.74
C LEU A 9 1.95 6.71 -0.42
N GLY A 10 2.63 7.28 0.56
CA GLY A 10 2.08 7.60 1.89
C GLY A 10 3.15 8.09 2.86
N ASN A 11 2.72 8.51 4.05
CA ASN A 11 3.61 8.91 5.14
C ASN A 11 3.73 7.79 6.19
N PRO A 12 4.95 7.47 6.68
CA PRO A 12 5.14 6.48 7.74
C PRO A 12 4.69 7.01 9.11
N GLY A 13 4.12 6.15 9.96
CA GLY A 13 3.63 6.50 11.30
C GLY A 13 2.16 6.16 11.51
N GLN A 14 1.78 5.77 12.73
CA GLN A 14 0.38 5.40 13.05
C GLN A 14 -0.58 6.60 12.95
N GLU A 15 -0.07 7.80 13.21
CA GLU A 15 -0.80 9.06 13.10
C GLU A 15 -1.28 9.38 11.67
N TYR A 16 -0.63 8.80 10.65
CA TYR A 16 -0.99 8.97 9.24
C TYR A 16 -1.84 7.81 8.69
N ALA A 17 -1.98 6.71 9.43
CA ALA A 17 -2.55 5.45 8.93
C ALA A 17 -3.97 5.57 8.37
N ARG A 18 -4.76 6.56 8.82
CA ARG A 18 -6.15 6.80 8.36
C ARG A 18 -6.33 8.10 7.56
N GLN A 19 -5.24 8.75 7.16
CA GLN A 19 -5.31 9.94 6.33
C GLN A 19 -5.48 9.56 4.85
N ARG A 20 -6.21 10.39 4.09
CA ARG A 20 -6.44 10.15 2.64
C ARG A 20 -5.13 10.06 1.85
N HIS A 21 -4.07 10.73 2.30
CA HIS A 21 -2.73 10.66 1.71
C HIS A 21 -2.12 9.25 1.76
N ASN A 22 -2.57 8.39 2.68
CA ASN A 22 -2.07 7.03 2.87
C ASN A 22 -2.94 5.97 2.17
N VAL A 23 -3.84 6.36 1.26
CA VAL A 23 -4.63 5.40 0.46
C VAL A 23 -3.74 4.43 -0.33
N GLY A 24 -2.55 4.88 -0.77
CA GLY A 24 -1.57 4.03 -1.44
C GLY A 24 -1.14 2.85 -0.58
N PHE A 25 -0.82 3.08 0.70
CA PHE A 25 -0.47 2.02 1.65
C PHE A 25 -1.66 1.08 1.92
N MET A 26 -2.87 1.63 2.09
CA MET A 26 -4.08 0.81 2.30
C MET A 26 -4.37 -0.15 1.14
N ILE A 27 -4.11 0.29 -0.10
CA ILE A 27 -4.26 -0.54 -1.29
C ILE A 27 -3.20 -1.64 -1.31
N LEU A 28 -1.93 -1.34 -1.00
CA LEU A 28 -0.88 -2.36 -0.93
C LEU A 28 -1.21 -3.45 0.10
N ASP A 29 -1.69 -3.06 1.28
CA ASP A 29 -2.13 -4.00 2.31
C ASP A 29 -3.27 -4.91 1.82
N ALA A 30 -4.24 -4.35 1.09
CA ALA A 30 -5.34 -5.13 0.52
C ALA A 30 -4.86 -6.10 -0.57
N ILE A 31 -3.91 -5.68 -1.42
CA ILE A 31 -3.31 -6.53 -2.46
C ILE A 31 -2.49 -7.65 -1.83
N SER A 32 -1.64 -7.35 -0.85
CA SER A 32 -0.83 -8.33 -0.12
C SER A 32 -1.72 -9.40 0.52
N ARG A 33 -2.78 -8.99 1.25
CA ARG A 33 -3.75 -9.94 1.83
C ARG A 33 -4.47 -10.78 0.78
N LYS A 34 -4.87 -10.18 -0.35
CA LYS A 34 -5.62 -10.88 -1.40
C LYS A 34 -4.78 -11.90 -2.17
N HIS A 35 -3.50 -11.59 -2.38
CA HIS A 35 -2.59 -12.41 -3.20
C HIS A 35 -1.59 -13.22 -2.38
N ASN A 36 -1.59 -13.08 -1.06
CA ASN A 36 -0.68 -13.73 -0.12
C ASN A 36 0.80 -13.50 -0.50
N VAL A 37 1.16 -12.22 -0.63
CA VAL A 37 2.51 -11.74 -0.97
C VAL A 37 3.05 -10.80 0.08
#